data_AF-A0A2A3LLA2-F1
#
_entry.id   AF-A0A2A3LLA2-F1
#
_cell.length_a   1.000
_cell.length_b   1.000
_cell.length_c   1.000
_cell.angle_alpha   90.00
_cell.angle_beta   90.00
_cell.angle_gamma   90.00
#
_symmetry.space_group_name_H-M   'P 1'
#
loop_
_entity.id
_entity.type
_entity.pdbx_description
1 polymer ?
#
loop_
_entity_poly.entity_id
_entity_poly.type
_entity_poly.pdbx_seq_one_letter_code
_entity_poly.pdbx_strand_id
1 'polypeptide(L)'
;MIVVAIIAILASVALPAYNAYRVRASERACLAEMANYAQFSLVALQDGDTPPAAPERACASADTATALGETIEGRPHAPGVAATRCDMDTGSCRSL
;
A
#
# COMPACT_ATOMS: atom_id res chain seq x y z
N MET A 1 6.99 -34.58 -28.46
CA MET A 1 6.14 -33.74 -27.59
C MET A 1 6.82 -33.43 -26.24
N ILE A 2 8.11 -33.07 -26.24
CA ILE A 2 8.88 -32.86 -24.99
C ILE A 2 8.88 -31.40 -24.51
N VAL A 3 8.71 -30.45 -25.43
CA VAL A 3 8.71 -29.01 -25.14
C VAL A 3 7.56 -28.64 -24.20
N VAL A 4 6.35 -29.17 -24.45
CA VAL A 4 5.17 -28.91 -23.61
C VAL A 4 5.40 -29.37 -22.16
N ALA A 5 6.06 -30.52 -21.98
CA ALA A 5 6.36 -31.05 -20.65
C ALA A 5 7.34 -30.14 -19.88
N ILE A 6 8.37 -29.61 -20.56
CA ILE A 6 9.33 -28.69 -19.94
C ILE A 6 8.66 -27.37 -19.55
N ILE A 7 7.81 -26.80 -20.42
CA ILE A 7 7.06 -25.57 -20.13
C ILE A 7 6.13 -25.76 -18.93
N ALA A 8 5.45 -26.90 -18.82
CA ALA A 8 4.55 -27.19 -17.70
C ALA A 8 5.27 -27.22 -16.35
N ILE A 9 6.48 -27.77 -16.30
CA ILE A 9 7.30 -27.81 -15.07
C ILE A 9 7.79 -26.41 -14.69
N LEU A 10 8.21 -25.60 -15.66
CA LEU A 10 8.68 -24.23 -15.37
C LEU A 10 7.53 -23.32 -14.92
N ALA A 11 6.36 -23.43 -15.57
CA ALA A 11 5.19 -22.64 -15.24
C ALA A 11 4.66 -22.93 -13.83
N SER A 12 4.69 -24.20 -13.39
CA SER A 12 4.18 -24.58 -12.07
C SER A 12 4.98 -23.95 -10.91
N VAL A 13 6.28 -23.69 -11.10
CA VAL A 13 7.13 -23.02 -10.10
C VAL A 13 7.03 -21.49 -10.21
N ALA A 14 6.96 -20.96 -11.44
CA ALA A 14 6.94 -19.52 -11.67
C ALA A 14 5.62 -18.85 -11.22
N LEU A 15 4.48 -19.49 -11.44
CA LEU A 15 3.17 -18.93 -11.14
C LEU A 15 2.94 -18.59 -9.64
N PRO A 16 3.22 -19.48 -8.67
CA PRO A 16 3.02 -19.16 -7.25
C PRO A 16 3.92 -18.00 -6.79
N ALA A 17 5.18 -17.97 -7.25
CA ALA A 17 6.10 -16.89 -6.92
C ALA A 17 5.65 -15.55 -7.53
N TYR A 18 5.16 -15.56 -8.78
CA TYR A 18 4.68 -14.35 -9.45
C TYR A 18 3.41 -13.80 -8.78
N ASN A 19 2.48 -14.67 -8.38
CA ASN A 19 1.28 -14.24 -7.65
C ASN A 19 1.63 -13.61 -6.29
N ALA A 20 2.54 -14.22 -5.53
CA ALA A 20 3.02 -13.64 -4.27
C ALA A 20 3.78 -12.32 -4.47
N TYR A 21 4.50 -12.16 -5.59
CA TYR A 21 5.11 -10.88 -5.94
C TYR A 21 4.04 -9.80 -6.23
N ARG A 22 3.00 -10.13 -7.01
CA ARG A 22 1.92 -9.19 -7.32
C ARG A 22 1.18 -8.69 -6.08
N VAL A 23 0.87 -9.58 -5.13
CA VAL A 23 0.26 -9.23 -3.84
C VAL A 23 1.13 -8.21 -3.09
N ARG A 24 2.42 -8.52 -2.92
CA ARG A 24 3.38 -7.62 -2.25
C ARG A 24 3.59 -6.31 -3.01
N ALA A 25 3.52 -6.32 -4.34
CA ALA A 25 3.67 -5.12 -5.15
C ALA A 25 2.50 -4.16 -4.93
N SER A 26 1.26 -4.67 -4.91
CA SER A 26 0.08 -3.85 -4.59
C SER A 26 0.12 -3.31 -3.16
N GLU A 27 0.52 -4.12 -2.19
CA GLU A 27 0.63 -3.69 -0.78
C GLU A 27 1.69 -2.61 -0.61
N ARG A 28 2.86 -2.76 -1.23
CA ARG A 28 3.93 -1.75 -1.17
C ARG A 28 3.59 -0.48 -1.91
N ALA A 29 2.83 -0.55 -3.00
CA ALA A 29 2.39 0.63 -3.72
C ALA A 29 1.45 1.48 -2.86
N CYS A 30 0.47 0.85 -2.20
CA CYS A 30 -0.40 1.53 -1.25
C CYS A 30 0.37 2.05 -0.02
N LEU A 31 1.33 1.28 0.50
CA LEU A 31 2.18 1.73 1.60
C LEU A 31 2.95 3.01 1.24
N ALA A 32 3.57 3.03 0.05
CA ALA A 32 4.32 4.20 -0.41
C ALA A 32 3.42 5.43 -0.61
N GLU A 33 2.21 5.25 -1.12
CA GLU A 33 1.23 6.34 -1.27
C GLU A 33 0.84 6.91 0.09
N MET A 34 0.46 6.05 1.04
CA MET A 34 0.08 6.47 2.40
C MET A 34 1.26 7.09 3.16
N ALA A 35 2.48 6.61 2.97
CA ALA A 35 3.68 7.17 3.61
C ALA A 35 3.97 8.60 3.13
N ASN A 36 3.89 8.83 1.81
CA ASN A 36 4.04 10.17 1.26
C ASN A 36 2.91 11.10 1.75
N TYR A 37 1.68 10.60 1.76
CA TYR A 37 0.53 11.36 2.26
C TYR A 37 0.65 11.69 3.75
N ALA A 38 1.07 10.73 4.59
CA ALA A 38 1.26 10.93 6.03
C ALA A 38 2.32 12.00 6.31
N GLN A 39 3.44 12.00 5.60
CA GLN A 39 4.45 13.04 5.76
C GLN A 39 3.97 14.42 5.33
N PHE A 40 3.27 14.50 4.19
CA PHE A 40 2.71 15.76 3.72
C PHE A 40 1.64 16.32 4.66
N SER A 41 0.71 15.46 5.08
CA SER A 41 -0.38 15.84 6.00
C SER A 41 0.13 16.16 7.39
N LEU A 42 1.19 15.50 7.87
CA LEU A 42 1.85 15.83 9.14
C LEU A 42 2.37 17.28 9.14
N VAL A 43 3.06 17.69 8.07
CA VAL A 43 3.55 19.07 7.92
C VAL A 43 2.39 20.05 7.85
N ALA A 44 1.38 19.78 7.03
CA ALA A 44 0.20 20.65 6.91
C ALA A 44 -0.52 20.83 8.27
N LEU A 45 -0.72 19.74 9.02
CA LEU A 45 -1.35 19.79 10.34
C LEU A 45 -0.50 20.55 11.36
N GLN A 46 0.83 20.47 11.29
CA GLN A 46 1.74 21.24 12.13
C GLN A 46 1.69 22.74 11.82
N ASP A 47 1.52 23.11 10.55
CA ASP A 47 1.35 24.49 10.12
C ASP A 47 -0.07 25.03 10.41
N GLY A 48 -0.98 24.18 10.88
CA GLY A 48 -2.37 24.53 11.19
C GLY A 48 -3.30 24.51 9.98
N ASP A 49 -2.83 24.00 8.84
CA ASP A 49 -3.61 23.80 7.63
C ASP A 49 -4.36 22.46 7.65
N THR A 50 -5.48 22.40 6.93
CA THR A 50 -6.22 21.15 6.72
C THR A 50 -5.66 20.41 5.50
N PRO A 51 -5.13 19.17 5.66
CA PRO A 51 -4.65 18.38 4.53
C PRO A 51 -5.78 18.11 3.52
N PRO A 52 -5.46 18.05 2.21
CA PRO A 52 -6.40 17.57 1.22
C PRO A 52 -6.68 16.08 1.44
N ALA A 53 -7.72 15.59 0.77
CA ALA A 53 -8.05 14.17 0.83
C ALA A 53 -6.90 13.28 0.33
N ALA A 54 -6.75 12.10 0.93
CA ALA A 54 -5.75 11.13 0.56
C ALA A 54 -5.99 10.65 -0.88
N PRO A 55 -4.93 10.52 -1.70
CA PRO A 55 -5.08 9.99 -3.05
C PRO A 55 -5.40 8.48 -2.98
N GLU A 56 -6.32 8.05 -3.85
CA GLU A 56 -6.75 6.66 -3.99
C GLU A 56 -6.27 6.09 -5.33
N ARG A 57 -4.96 6.18 -5.62
CA ARG A 57 -4.40 5.71 -6.90
C ARG A 57 -3.84 4.30 -6.81
N ALA A 58 -3.03 4.02 -5.79
CA ALA A 58 -2.48 2.71 -5.50
C ALA A 58 -3.25 2.00 -4.37
N CYS A 59 -3.82 2.76 -3.45
CA CYS A 59 -4.83 2.27 -2.52
C CYS A 59 -6.23 2.31 -3.13
N ALA A 60 -7.02 1.27 -2.88
CA ALA A 60 -8.44 1.20 -3.20
C ALA A 60 -9.31 2.08 -2.29
N SER A 61 -8.83 2.35 -1.08
CA SER A 61 -9.43 3.29 -0.14
C SER A 61 -8.33 3.85 0.75
N ALA A 62 -8.39 5.13 1.09
CA ALA A 62 -7.43 5.78 1.96
C ALA A 62 -8.13 6.78 2.90
N ASP A 63 -7.85 6.67 4.19
CA ASP A 63 -8.36 7.61 5.19
C ASP A 63 -7.64 8.95 5.11
N THR A 64 -8.39 10.04 5.28
CA THR A 64 -7.86 11.41 5.31
C THR A 64 -7.38 11.77 6.71
N ALA A 65 -6.20 12.37 6.81
CA ALA A 65 -5.68 12.84 8.09
C ALA A 65 -6.41 14.13 8.51
N THR A 66 -7.06 14.09 9.68
CA THR A 66 -7.83 15.22 10.23
C THR A 66 -7.18 15.86 11.44
N ALA A 67 -6.41 15.11 12.23
CA ALA A 67 -5.66 15.62 13.37
C ALA A 67 -4.34 14.88 13.58
N LEU A 68 -3.44 15.50 14.35
CA LEU A 68 -2.24 14.85 14.89
C LEU A 68 -2.65 13.78 15.92
N GLY A 69 -1.87 12.71 16.02
CA GLY A 69 -2.14 11.58 16.94
C GLY A 69 -3.26 10.63 16.49
N GLU A 70 -3.90 10.89 15.36
CA GLU A 70 -4.80 9.92 14.73
C GLU A 70 -4.02 8.88 13.93
N THR A 71 -4.63 7.72 13.76
CA THR A 71 -4.11 6.69 12.88
C THR A 71 -4.95 6.64 11.61
N ILE A 72 -4.32 6.81 10.45
CA ILE A 72 -4.97 6.67 9.14
C ILE A 72 -4.67 5.29 8.55
N GLU A 73 -5.64 4.71 7.84
CA GLU A 73 -5.49 3.42 7.18
C GLU A 73 -5.74 3.52 5.67
N GLY A 74 -5.03 2.69 4.92
CA GLY A 74 -5.14 2.58 3.47
C GLY A 74 -5.21 1.12 3.06
N ARG A 75 -6.16 0.76 2.20
CA ARG A 75 -6.29 -0.61 1.68
C ARG A 75 -5.77 -0.68 0.25
N PRO A 76 -4.89 -1.64 -0.07
CA PRO A 76 -4.41 -1.83 -1.44
C PRO A 76 -5.50 -2.36 -2.36
N HIS A 77 -5.34 -2.16 -3.67
CA HIS A 77 -6.13 -2.89 -4.65
C HIS A 77 -5.83 -4.39 -4.64
N ALA A 78 -6.82 -5.20 -5.03
CA ALA A 78 -6.63 -6.62 -5.29
C ALA A 78 -5.47 -6.82 -6.31
N PRO A 79 -4.56 -7.78 -6.09
CA PRO A 79 -4.67 -8.89 -5.15
C PRO A 79 -4.10 -8.63 -3.74
N GLY A 80 -3.66 -7.40 -3.43
CA GLY A 80 -3.19 -7.02 -2.10
C GLY A 80 -4.29 -7.15 -1.05
N VAL A 81 -3.92 -7.58 0.15
CA VAL A 81 -4.87 -7.76 1.27
C VAL A 81 -4.42 -7.07 2.54
N ALA A 82 -3.10 -6.89 2.74
CA ALA A 82 -2.57 -6.20 3.90
C ALA A 82 -2.89 -4.70 3.83
N ALA A 83 -3.63 -4.21 4.82
CA ALA A 83 -3.87 -2.77 4.97
C ALA A 83 -2.59 -2.09 5.46
N THR A 84 -2.37 -0.85 5.00
CA THR A 84 -1.33 0.02 5.55
C THR A 84 -1.92 0.87 6.66
N ARG A 85 -1.23 0.97 7.78
CA ARG A 85 -1.58 1.80 8.92
C ARG A 85 -0.48 2.84 9.15
N CYS A 86 -0.85 4.11 9.23
CA CYS A 86 0.07 5.22 9.44
C CYS A 86 -0.28 6.03 10.68
N ASP A 87 0.72 6.31 11.48
CA ASP A 87 0.61 7.11 12.71
C ASP A 87 0.91 8.58 12.42
N MET A 88 -0.05 9.47 12.66
CA MET A 88 0.06 10.90 12.41
C MET A 88 0.79 11.69 13.52
N ASP A 89 1.31 11.06 14.57
CA ASP A 89 2.27 11.70 15.48
C ASP A 89 3.70 11.62 14.94
N THR A 90 4.02 10.54 14.23
CA THR A 90 5.40 10.26 13.78
C THR A 90 5.56 10.25 12.26
N GLY A 91 4.45 10.20 11.50
CA GLY A 91 4.45 9.96 10.06
C GLY A 91 4.91 8.54 9.67
N SER A 92 4.97 7.62 10.63
CA SER A 92 5.43 6.24 10.39
C SER A 92 4.30 5.37 9.84
N CYS A 93 4.56 4.67 8.74
CA CYS A 93 3.60 3.77 8.09
C CYS A 93 4.10 2.33 8.09
N ARG A 94 3.19 1.37 8.33
CA ARG A 94 3.47 -0.06 8.27
C ARG A 94 2.31 -0.84 7.63
N SER A 95 2.63 -1.93 6.93
CA SER A 95 1.64 -2.93 6.51
C SER A 95 1.26 -3.82 7.70
N LEU A 96 -0.04 -4.11 7.87
CA LEU A 96 -0.60 -5.02 8.87
C LEU A 96 -0.60 -6.49 8.43
#